data_AF-A0A7J8WQP4-F1
#
_entry.id   AF-A0A7J8WQP4-F1
#
_cell.length_a   1.000
_cell.length_b   1.000
_cell.length_c   1.000
_cell.angle_alpha   90.00
_cell.angle_beta   90.00
_cell.angle_gamma   90.00
#
_symmetry.space_group_name_H-M   'P 1'
#
loop_
_entity.id
_entity.type
_entity.pdbx_description
1 polymer ?
#
loop_
_entity_poly.entity_id
_entity_poly.type
_entity_poly.pdbx_seq_one_letter_code
_entity_poly.pdbx_strand_id
1 'polypeptide(L)'
;MGENEPFNDCGLNGIAYVSKGYLLVVQSNTGKMFKVDEENGKARTVLLNQDLVMPDGIAIRRDGVVLVVSTQKLWFLKSDDSWGEGVVYDKTALEEEGFATSVVVGEEGRAYVLYGHVMEGINGKEREGFKIVEVRSERESGEEHVWIYVLLGLGLAYFLIWRFQMKQLVNNMDKKIN
;
A
#
# COMPACT_ATOMS: atom_id res chain seq x y z
N MET A 1 21.22 -0.71 10.23
CA MET A 1 21.38 -2.06 10.81
C MET A 1 22.72 -2.11 11.52
N GLY A 2 22.80 -2.80 12.65
CA GLY A 2 24.07 -2.97 13.39
C GLY A 2 24.93 -4.04 12.71
N GLU A 3 26.27 -3.95 12.78
CA GLU A 3 27.22 -4.79 12.00
C GLU A 3 27.01 -6.32 12.08
N ASN A 4 26.28 -6.82 13.09
CA ASN A 4 26.02 -8.25 13.31
C ASN A 4 24.58 -8.70 13.00
N GLU A 5 23.76 -7.86 12.36
CA GLU A 5 22.41 -8.26 11.93
C GLU A 5 22.45 -9.11 10.64
N PRO A 6 21.63 -10.17 10.53
CA PRO A 6 21.50 -10.94 9.30
C PRO A 6 21.20 -10.02 8.11
N PHE A 7 21.78 -10.32 6.95
CA PHE A 7 21.54 -9.60 5.68
C PHE A 7 22.12 -8.17 5.58
N ASN A 8 23.07 -7.80 6.44
CA ASN A 8 23.84 -6.55 6.26
C ASN A 8 24.57 -6.44 4.92
N ASP A 9 24.89 -7.58 4.30
CA ASP A 9 25.54 -7.63 2.99
C ASP A 9 24.54 -7.62 1.81
N CYS A 10 23.24 -7.65 2.07
CA CYS A 10 22.22 -7.64 1.03
C CYS A 10 22.06 -6.22 0.45
N GLY A 11 22.69 -6.01 -0.71
CA GLY A 11 22.63 -4.76 -1.46
C GLY A 11 21.31 -4.52 -2.20
N LEU A 12 21.41 -4.09 -3.46
CA LEU A 12 20.24 -3.87 -4.33
C LEU A 12 19.48 -5.19 -4.52
N ASN A 13 18.16 -5.16 -4.37
CA ASN A 13 17.34 -6.36 -4.35
C ASN A 13 16.09 -6.22 -5.25
N GLY A 14 14.97 -5.73 -4.72
CA GLY A 14 13.76 -5.54 -5.51
C GLY A 14 13.94 -4.48 -6.60
N ILE A 15 13.40 -4.78 -7.78
CA ILE A 15 13.38 -3.89 -8.93
C ILE A 15 12.01 -3.86 -9.61
N ALA A 16 11.54 -2.69 -10.01
CA ALA A 16 10.34 -2.52 -10.82
C ALA A 16 10.55 -1.48 -11.92
N TYR A 17 10.09 -1.81 -13.13
CA TYR A 17 10.16 -0.91 -14.28
C TYR A 17 9.01 0.09 -14.29
N VAL A 18 9.32 1.36 -14.52
CA VAL A 18 8.34 2.42 -14.79
C VAL A 18 8.44 2.81 -16.26
N SER A 19 7.34 2.71 -17.00
CA SER A 19 7.25 2.99 -18.44
C SER A 19 7.60 4.43 -18.88
N LYS A 20 8.01 5.28 -17.93
CA LYS A 20 8.55 6.62 -18.15
C LYS A 20 10.09 6.61 -18.29
N GLY A 21 10.69 5.45 -18.55
CA GLY A 21 12.10 5.29 -18.86
C GLY A 21 13.03 5.16 -17.65
N TYR A 22 12.58 4.53 -16.57
CA TYR A 22 13.43 4.28 -15.40
C TYR A 22 12.97 3.08 -14.59
N LEU A 23 13.87 2.58 -13.74
CA LEU A 23 13.60 1.54 -12.76
C LEU A 23 13.56 2.14 -11.36
N LEU A 24 12.73 1.56 -10.52
CA LEU A 24 12.73 1.75 -9.07
C LEU A 24 13.41 0.55 -8.45
N VAL A 25 14.45 0.79 -7.66
CA VAL A 25 15.27 -0.27 -7.04
C VAL A 25 15.36 -0.01 -5.54
N VAL A 26 15.12 -1.04 -4.73
CA VAL A 26 15.29 -0.96 -3.27
C VAL A 26 16.55 -1.69 -2.84
N GLN A 27 17.16 -1.22 -1.75
CA GLN A 27 18.37 -1.77 -1.20
C GLN A 27 18.11 -2.29 0.22
N SER A 28 18.29 -3.59 0.44
CA SER A 28 17.87 -4.26 1.67
C SER A 28 18.64 -3.76 2.89
N ASN A 29 19.96 -3.62 2.80
CA ASN A 29 20.82 -3.27 3.94
C ASN A 29 20.78 -1.79 4.37
N THR A 30 20.47 -0.87 3.47
CA THR A 30 20.37 0.57 3.79
C THR A 30 18.93 1.05 3.95
N GLY A 31 17.96 0.29 3.46
CA GLY A 31 16.56 0.69 3.41
C GLY A 31 16.25 1.79 2.40
N LYS A 32 17.22 2.13 1.55
CA LYS A 32 17.07 3.19 0.55
C LYS A 32 16.39 2.67 -0.71
N MET A 33 15.85 3.62 -1.45
CA MET A 33 15.24 3.42 -2.75
C MET A 33 15.92 4.33 -3.77
N PHE A 34 16.10 3.82 -4.97
CA PHE A 34 16.80 4.48 -6.05
C PHE A 34 15.92 4.52 -7.29
N LYS A 35 16.00 5.64 -8.01
CA LYS A 35 15.54 5.77 -9.38
C LYS A 35 16.73 5.61 -10.30
N VAL A 36 16.67 4.62 -11.18
CA VAL A 36 17.74 4.26 -12.10
C VAL A 36 17.28 4.53 -13.52
N ASP A 37 17.99 5.40 -14.23
CA ASP A 37 17.74 5.69 -15.64
C ASP A 37 17.91 4.42 -16.50
N GLU A 38 16.97 4.13 -17.40
CA GLU A 38 17.02 2.90 -18.19
C GLU A 38 18.08 2.92 -19.30
N GLU A 39 18.43 4.10 -19.81
CA GLU A 39 19.33 4.23 -20.95
C GLU A 39 20.80 4.17 -20.52
N ASN A 40 21.14 4.84 -19.42
CA ASN A 40 22.53 4.99 -18.97
C ASN A 40 22.81 4.40 -17.58
N GLY A 41 21.81 3.88 -16.87
CA GLY A 41 21.98 3.24 -15.57
C GLY A 41 22.32 4.21 -14.43
N LYS A 42 22.25 5.53 -14.65
CA LYS A 42 22.52 6.51 -13.59
C LYS A 42 21.46 6.39 -12.49
N ALA A 43 21.92 6.05 -11.29
CA ALA A 43 21.09 5.96 -10.11
C ALA A 43 21.06 7.30 -9.35
N ARG A 44 19.88 7.66 -8.86
CA ARG A 44 19.68 8.72 -7.86
C ARG A 44 18.84 8.19 -6.72
N THR A 45 19.14 8.59 -5.50
CA THR A 45 18.34 8.25 -4.34
C THR A 45 16.97 8.93 -4.44
N VAL A 46 15.89 8.19 -4.17
CA VAL A 46 14.56 8.74 -3.94
C VAL A 46 14.50 9.23 -2.50
N LEU A 47 14.12 10.49 -2.29
CA LEU A 47 13.97 11.03 -0.94
C LEU A 47 12.66 10.52 -0.33
N LEU A 48 12.77 9.55 0.59
CA LEU A 48 11.64 9.03 1.34
C LEU A 48 11.53 9.71 2.71
N ASN A 49 10.30 9.81 3.22
CA ASN A 49 10.02 10.32 4.57
C ASN A 49 10.50 9.39 5.70
N GLN A 50 10.89 8.16 5.38
CA GLN A 50 11.53 7.20 6.28
C GLN A 50 12.26 6.13 5.49
N ASP A 51 13.25 5.49 6.11
CA ASP A 51 13.92 4.33 5.53
C ASP A 51 13.05 3.09 5.62
N LEU A 52 13.09 2.26 4.58
CA LEU A 52 12.39 0.99 4.55
C LEU A 52 13.23 -0.04 5.32
N VAL A 53 12.67 -0.71 6.31
CA VAL A 53 13.43 -1.74 7.03
C VAL A 53 13.47 -3.01 6.18
N MET A 54 14.68 -3.46 5.78
CA MET A 54 14.91 -4.67 4.97
C MET A 54 13.97 -4.80 3.76
N PRO A 55 13.90 -3.81 2.86
CA PRO A 55 13.06 -3.94 1.67
C PRO A 55 13.60 -5.07 0.79
N ASP A 56 12.69 -5.85 0.25
CA ASP A 56 12.96 -7.00 -0.62
C ASP A 56 12.25 -6.75 -1.96
N GLY A 57 11.20 -7.51 -2.31
CA GLY A 57 10.43 -7.29 -3.53
C GLY A 57 9.70 -5.94 -3.62
N ILE A 58 9.45 -5.51 -4.86
CA ILE A 58 8.74 -4.27 -5.20
C ILE A 58 7.76 -4.53 -6.35
N ALA A 59 6.59 -3.91 -6.31
CA ALA A 59 5.60 -3.94 -7.38
C ALA A 59 4.90 -2.58 -7.54
N ILE A 60 4.36 -2.32 -8.72
CA ILE A 60 3.71 -1.05 -9.04
C ILE A 60 2.26 -1.31 -9.44
N ARG A 61 1.33 -0.68 -8.74
CA ARG A 61 -0.10 -0.67 -9.09
C ARG A 61 -0.35 0.25 -10.28
N ARG A 62 -1.45 0.01 -11.00
CA ARG A 62 -1.85 0.82 -12.16
C ARG A 62 -2.15 2.29 -11.81
N ASP A 63 -2.55 2.56 -10.57
CA ASP A 63 -2.79 3.91 -10.04
C ASP A 63 -1.51 4.64 -9.61
N GLY A 64 -0.34 4.03 -9.81
CA GLY A 64 0.96 4.61 -9.48
C GLY A 64 1.43 4.37 -8.04
N VAL A 65 0.64 3.67 -7.22
CA VAL A 65 1.11 3.23 -5.90
C VAL A 65 2.22 2.21 -6.06
N VAL A 66 3.33 2.42 -5.34
CA VAL A 66 4.43 1.47 -5.26
C VAL A 66 4.32 0.70 -3.96
N LEU A 67 4.40 -0.62 -4.09
CA LEU A 67 4.38 -1.56 -2.99
C LEU A 67 5.80 -2.08 -2.80
N VAL A 68 6.33 -1.99 -1.58
CA VAL A 68 7.62 -2.60 -1.24
C VAL A 68 7.39 -3.56 -0.08
N VAL A 69 7.75 -4.83 -0.27
CA VAL A 69 7.66 -5.83 0.80
C VAL A 69 8.97 -5.87 1.57
N SER A 70 8.87 -6.23 2.84
CA SER A 70 9.96 -6.62 3.72
C SER A 70 9.50 -7.83 4.51
N THR A 71 10.40 -8.43 5.28
CA THR A 71 10.08 -9.61 6.11
C THR A 71 8.93 -9.36 7.09
N GLN A 72 8.72 -8.12 7.52
CA GLN A 72 7.76 -7.74 8.56
C GLN A 72 6.62 -6.83 8.08
N LYS A 73 6.75 -6.17 6.92
CA LYS A 73 5.81 -5.11 6.49
C LYS A 73 5.65 -5.07 4.98
N LEU A 74 4.44 -4.74 4.55
CA LEU A 74 4.17 -4.21 3.22
C LEU A 74 4.04 -2.69 3.30
N TRP A 75 4.88 -1.97 2.58
CA TRP A 75 4.91 -0.52 2.52
C TRP A 75 4.14 -0.02 1.30
N PHE A 76 3.33 1.02 1.48
CA PHE A 76 2.60 1.69 0.39
C PHE A 76 3.18 3.09 0.18
N LEU A 77 3.70 3.32 -1.02
CA LEU A 77 4.40 4.54 -1.39
C LEU A 77 3.71 5.25 -2.55
N LYS A 78 3.75 6.58 -2.53
CA LYS A 78 3.32 7.45 -3.65
C LYS A 78 4.36 8.53 -3.90
N SER A 79 4.33 9.09 -5.11
CA SER A 79 5.16 10.22 -5.51
C SER A 79 4.39 11.10 -6.49
N ASP A 80 4.51 12.42 -6.31
CA ASP A 80 3.89 13.43 -7.17
C ASP A 80 4.90 14.06 -8.15
N ASP A 81 6.19 13.73 -8.03
CA ASP A 81 7.29 14.33 -8.79
C ASP A 81 8.07 13.31 -9.65
N SER A 82 7.43 12.18 -9.95
CA SER A 82 8.02 11.07 -10.71
C SER A 82 9.25 10.47 -10.01
N TRP A 83 9.18 10.32 -8.69
CA TRP A 83 10.16 9.69 -7.82
C TRP A 83 11.49 10.45 -7.78
N GLY A 84 11.44 11.78 -7.70
CA GLY A 84 12.50 12.54 -7.04
C GLY A 84 12.37 12.38 -5.53
N GLU A 85 11.14 12.48 -5.05
CA GLU A 85 10.72 12.25 -3.68
C GLU A 85 9.57 11.24 -3.64
N GLY A 86 9.38 10.61 -2.49
CA GLY A 86 8.29 9.68 -2.26
C GLY A 86 7.85 9.68 -0.81
N VAL A 87 6.59 9.34 -0.58
CA VAL A 87 6.01 9.27 0.76
C VAL A 87 5.50 7.86 0.98
N VAL A 88 5.99 7.24 2.05
CA VAL A 88 5.33 6.07 2.65
C VAL A 88 4.09 6.58 3.37
N TYR A 89 2.91 6.37 2.77
CA TYR A 89 1.64 6.91 3.26
C TYR A 89 0.82 5.89 4.05
N ASP A 90 1.17 4.61 3.93
CA ASP A 90 0.61 3.51 4.72
C ASP A 90 1.58 2.33 4.83
N LYS A 91 1.32 1.44 5.79
CA LYS A 91 2.03 0.17 5.99
C LYS A 91 1.11 -0.86 6.62
N THR A 92 1.26 -2.11 6.20
CA THR A 92 0.54 -3.24 6.80
C THR A 92 1.55 -4.22 7.39
N ALA A 93 1.33 -4.63 8.64
CA ALA A 93 2.17 -5.64 9.29
C ALA A 93 2.00 -7.01 8.64
N LEU A 94 3.09 -7.78 8.57
CA LEU A 94 3.14 -9.14 8.04
C LEU A 94 3.61 -10.13 9.12
N GLU A 95 3.36 -11.42 8.90
CA GLU A 95 3.82 -12.50 9.77
C GLU A 95 5.35 -12.66 9.62
N GLU A 96 6.11 -12.23 10.64
CA GLU A 96 7.58 -12.21 10.60
C GLU A 96 8.18 -13.61 10.38
N GLU A 97 7.60 -14.64 11.00
CA GLU A 97 8.02 -16.04 10.81
C GLU A 97 7.80 -16.54 9.39
N GLY A 98 6.86 -15.93 8.65
CA GLY A 98 6.61 -16.22 7.25
C GLY A 98 7.73 -15.74 6.34
N PHE A 99 8.52 -14.77 6.78
CA PHE A 99 9.62 -14.14 6.05
C PHE A 99 9.20 -13.78 4.62
N ALA A 100 8.34 -12.76 4.51
CA ALA A 100 7.85 -12.29 3.22
C ALA A 100 8.99 -11.77 2.33
N THR A 101 9.01 -12.18 1.07
CA THR A 101 10.09 -11.85 0.12
C THR A 101 9.62 -11.14 -1.13
N SER A 102 8.42 -11.47 -1.62
CA SER A 102 7.91 -10.95 -2.89
C SER A 102 6.51 -10.38 -2.76
N VAL A 103 6.23 -9.33 -3.54
CA VAL A 103 4.90 -8.76 -3.70
C VAL A 103 4.58 -8.68 -5.18
N VAL A 104 3.33 -8.96 -5.54
CA VAL A 104 2.78 -8.77 -6.88
C VAL A 104 1.43 -8.07 -6.81
N VAL A 105 1.07 -7.40 -7.90
CA VAL A 105 -0.24 -6.74 -8.05
C VAL A 105 -1.10 -7.57 -8.99
N GLY A 106 -2.24 -8.03 -8.49
CA GLY A 106 -3.26 -8.71 -9.27
C GLY A 106 -4.29 -7.75 -9.87
N GLU A 107 -5.41 -8.31 -10.32
CA GLU A 107 -6.54 -7.52 -10.81
C GLU A 107 -7.07 -6.57 -9.75
N GLU A 108 -7.65 -5.45 -10.21
CA GLU A 108 -8.21 -4.39 -9.35
C GLU A 108 -7.20 -3.76 -8.39
N GLY A 109 -5.89 -3.94 -8.62
CA GLY A 109 -4.85 -3.36 -7.78
C GLY A 109 -4.59 -4.12 -6.48
N ARG A 110 -5.15 -5.32 -6.33
CA ARG A 110 -4.97 -6.18 -5.15
C ARG A 110 -3.50 -6.58 -5.00
N ALA A 111 -2.96 -6.40 -3.79
CA ALA A 111 -1.58 -6.79 -3.49
C ALA A 111 -1.53 -8.21 -2.94
N TYR A 112 -0.63 -9.03 -3.46
CA TYR A 112 -0.37 -10.38 -2.97
C TYR A 112 1.08 -10.51 -2.52
N VAL A 113 1.29 -11.01 -1.32
CA VAL A 113 2.62 -11.22 -0.73
C VAL A 113 2.92 -12.71 -0.62
N LEU A 114 4.11 -13.11 -1.06
CA LEU A 114 4.66 -14.45 -0.89
C LEU A 114 5.47 -14.51 0.41
N TYR A 115 5.07 -15.40 1.30
CA TYR A 115 5.88 -15.83 2.46
C TYR A 115 6.88 -16.89 2.01
N GLY A 116 8.14 -16.47 1.87
CA GLY A 116 9.20 -17.27 1.30
C GLY A 116 9.90 -18.20 2.29
N HIS A 117 9.69 -18.01 3.60
CA HIS A 117 10.33 -18.83 4.66
C HIS A 117 11.85 -19.02 4.46
N VAL A 118 12.55 -18.01 3.94
CA VAL A 118 13.96 -18.12 3.52
C VAL A 118 14.86 -18.59 4.67
N MET A 119 14.57 -18.17 5.89
CA MET A 119 15.32 -18.60 7.07
C MET A 119 15.20 -20.10 7.35
N GLU A 120 14.09 -20.76 6.99
CA GLU A 120 13.98 -22.22 7.11
C GLU A 120 14.96 -22.91 6.17
N GLY A 121 15.00 -22.47 4.90
CA GLY A 121 15.91 -23.00 3.89
C GLY A 121 17.39 -22.78 4.24
N ILE A 122 17.75 -21.58 4.70
CA ILE A 122 19.13 -21.28 5.19
C ILE A 122 19.52 -22.20 6.34
N ASN A 123 18.57 -22.52 7.23
CA ASN A 123 18.79 -23.42 8.36
C ASN A 123 18.67 -24.91 7.99
N GLY A 124 18.57 -25.25 6.71
CA GLY A 124 18.50 -26.63 6.22
C GLY A 124 17.17 -27.34 6.52
N LYS A 125 16.10 -26.58 6.82
CA LYS A 125 14.75 -27.14 6.96
C LYS A 125 14.07 -27.22 5.60
N GLU A 126 13.41 -28.35 5.36
CA GLU A 126 12.58 -28.56 4.19
C GLU A 126 11.12 -28.19 4.46
N ARG A 127 10.42 -27.78 3.41
CA ARG A 127 9.02 -27.36 3.44
C ARG A 127 8.32 -27.78 2.16
N GLU A 128 7.10 -28.27 2.29
CA GLU A 128 6.30 -28.76 1.16
C GLU A 128 5.49 -27.66 0.45
N GLY A 129 5.28 -26.51 1.09
CA GLY A 129 4.46 -25.44 0.50
C GLY A 129 4.65 -24.07 1.14
N PHE A 130 4.37 -23.04 0.34
CA PHE A 130 4.50 -21.63 0.68
C PHE A 130 3.12 -20.95 0.65
N LYS A 131 2.99 -19.84 1.38
CA LYS A 131 1.73 -19.10 1.51
C LYS A 131 1.80 -17.83 0.68
N ILE A 132 0.75 -17.58 -0.11
CA ILE A 132 0.50 -16.28 -0.75
C ILE A 132 -0.73 -15.69 -0.08
N VAL A 133 -0.64 -14.44 0.38
CA VAL A 133 -1.75 -13.75 1.03
C VAL A 133 -2.10 -12.47 0.31
N GLU A 134 -3.38 -12.16 0.22
CA GLU A 134 -3.83 -10.82 -0.13
C GLU A 134 -3.57 -9.87 1.05
N VAL A 135 -2.97 -8.71 0.79
CA VAL A 135 -2.68 -7.68 1.79
C VAL A 135 -3.33 -6.38 1.34
N ARG A 136 -4.00 -5.69 2.27
CA ARG A 136 -4.67 -4.42 2.00
C ARG A 136 -4.05 -3.31 2.84
N SER A 137 -4.13 -2.10 2.31
CA SER A 137 -3.81 -0.88 3.06
C SER A 137 -4.87 -0.67 4.15
N GLU A 138 -4.43 -0.54 5.39
CA GLU A 138 -5.29 -0.23 6.53
C GLU A 138 -5.97 1.13 6.34
N ARG A 139 -5.22 2.09 5.79
CA ARG A 139 -5.75 3.42 5.47
C ARG A 139 -6.81 3.39 4.37
N GLU A 140 -6.56 2.73 3.24
CA GLU A 140 -7.49 2.66 2.11
C GLU A 140 -8.78 1.94 2.50
N SER A 141 -8.68 0.84 3.27
CA SER A 141 -9.85 0.10 3.76
C SER A 141 -10.68 0.87 4.79
N GLY A 142 -10.04 1.68 5.66
CA GLY A 142 -10.74 2.52 6.63
C GLY A 142 -11.53 3.66 5.99
N GLU A 143 -10.98 4.30 4.96
CA GLU A 143 -11.62 5.43 4.26
C GLU A 143 -12.89 5.01 3.49
N GLU A 144 -12.93 3.81 2.89
CA GLU A 144 -14.12 3.29 2.20
C GLU A 144 -15.36 3.24 3.11
N HIS A 145 -15.18 2.85 4.38
CA HIS A 145 -16.30 2.72 5.31
C HIS A 145 -16.84 4.08 5.78
N VAL A 146 -15.99 5.09 5.96
CA VAL A 146 -16.39 6.40 6.50
C VAL A 146 -17.36 7.14 5.57
N TRP A 147 -17.08 7.14 4.26
CA TRP A 147 -17.94 7.84 3.29
C TRP A 147 -19.35 7.28 3.21
N ILE A 148 -19.52 5.96 3.39
CA ILE A 148 -20.84 5.32 3.43
C ILE A 148 -21.67 5.89 4.59
N TYR A 149 -21.08 6.04 5.78
CA TYR A 149 -21.77 6.61 6.93
C TYR A 149 -22.10 8.10 6.75
N VAL A 150 -21.21 8.87 6.12
CA VAL A 150 -21.48 10.28 5.78
C VAL A 150 -22.67 10.40 4.82
N LEU A 151 -22.69 9.59 3.75
CA LEU A 151 -23.78 9.58 2.76
C LEU A 151 -25.11 9.15 3.38
N LEU A 152 -25.10 8.12 4.23
CA LEU A 152 -26.30 7.69 4.98
C LEU A 152 -26.81 8.81 5.90
N GLY A 153 -25.91 9.51 6.60
CA GLY A 153 -26.26 10.65 7.45
C GLY A 153 -26.89 11.80 6.66
N LEU A 154 -26.30 12.17 5.52
CA LEU A 154 -26.86 13.20 4.63
C LEU A 154 -28.23 12.79 4.08
N GLY A 155 -28.39 11.53 3.66
CA GLY A 155 -29.67 10.99 3.20
C GLY A 155 -30.75 11.04 4.27
N LEU A 156 -30.42 10.69 5.52
CA LEU A 156 -31.34 10.76 6.65
C LEU A 156 -31.75 12.22 6.95
N ALA A 157 -30.79 13.15 6.96
CA ALA A 157 -31.06 14.56 7.19
C ALA A 157 -31.99 15.14 6.11
N TYR A 158 -31.73 14.83 4.84
CA TYR A 158 -32.58 15.23 3.73
C TYR A 158 -33.99 14.66 3.88
N PHE A 159 -34.13 13.37 4.21
CA PHE A 159 -35.42 12.74 4.44
C PHE A 159 -36.21 13.40 5.58
N LEU A 160 -35.54 13.76 6.69
CA LEU A 160 -36.18 14.44 7.81
C LEU A 160 -36.64 15.86 7.44
N ILE A 161 -35.83 16.62 6.71
CA ILE A 161 -36.19 17.94 6.19
C ILE A 161 -37.40 17.83 5.26
N TRP A 162 -37.34 16.92 4.28
CA TRP A 162 -38.45 16.67 3.36
C TRP A 162 -39.73 16.25 4.09
N ARG A 163 -39.64 15.33 5.05
CA ARG A 163 -40.77 14.90 5.88
C ARG A 163 -41.37 16.05 6.67
N PHE A 164 -40.54 16.94 7.23
CA PHE A 164 -41.01 18.12 7.96
C PHE A 164 -41.70 19.13 7.03
N GLN A 165 -41.11 19.41 5.87
CA GLN A 165 -41.70 20.26 4.83
C GLN A 165 -43.05 19.72 4.37
N MET A 166 -43.15 18.42 4.08
CA MET A 166 -44.39 17.76 3.67
C MET A 166 -45.46 17.81 4.77
N LYS A 167 -45.07 17.64 6.06
CA LYS A 167 -46.00 17.77 7.19
C LYS A 167 -46.57 19.19 7.29
N GLN A 168 -45.77 20.23 7.09
CA GLN A 168 -46.26 21.60 7.03
C GLN A 168 -47.18 21.83 5.81
N LEU A 169 -46.85 21.26 4.66
CA LEU A 169 -47.62 21.38 3.43
C LEU A 169 -49.03 20.78 3.58
N VAL A 170 -49.13 19.56 4.12
CA VAL A 170 -50.41 18.88 4.41
C VAL A 170 -51.26 19.70 5.40
N ASN A 171 -50.65 20.12 6.53
CA ASN A 171 -51.36 20.92 7.54
C ASN A 171 -51.92 22.26 7.00
N ASN A 172 -51.24 22.86 6.01
CA ASN A 172 -51.70 24.10 5.39
C ASN A 172 -52.79 23.88 4.33
N MET A 173 -52.85 22.69 3.71
CA MET A 173 -53.91 22.32 2.77
C MET A 173 -55.23 22.03 3.50
N ASP A 174 -55.20 21.34 4.64
CA ASP A 174 -56.41 21.03 5.43
C ASP A 174 -57.12 22.30 5.94
N LYS A 175 -56.36 23.38 6.20
CA LYS A 175 -56.92 24.67 6.64
C LYS A 175 -57.63 25.46 5.54
N LYS A 176 -57.48 25.10 4.26
CA LYS A 176 -58.15 25.78 3.13
C LYS A 176 -59.44 25.09 2.67
N ILE A 177 -59.75 23.91 3.22
CA ILE A 177 -60.90 23.08 2.81
C ILE A 177 -62.09 23.20 3.79
N ASN A 178 -61.91 23.88 4.94
CA ASN A 178 -62.99 24.23 5.88
C ASN A 178 -63.34 25.72 5.80
#